data_AF-A0A087SP24-F1
#
_entry.id   AF-A0A087SP24-F1
#
_cell.length_a   1.000
_cell.length_b   1.000
_cell.length_c   1.000
_cell.angle_alpha   90.00
_cell.angle_beta   90.00
_cell.angle_gamma   90.00
#
_symmetry.space_group_name_H-M   'P 1'
#
loop_
_entity.id
_entity.type
_entity.pdbx_description
1 polymer ?
#
loop_
_entity_poly.entity_id
_entity_poly.type
_entity_poly.pdbx_seq_one_letter_code
_entity_poly.pdbx_strand_id
1 'polypeptide(L)'
;MPMIAHTALPGPAAEGGLRLESYRIRHGLQASITLDDKYCTFPGIINGGIISTLFDCHGNWTAAIALMDLHATPKPPLTLTYELLVTFKEPTPPGVPLVVKSHVTRVQDVQEAGQKAGVQVDMKLYQAMGAHEKLLAEANGIFKKVGALRAL
;
A
#
# COMPACT_ATOMS: atom_id res chain seq x y z
N MET A 1 -16.43 9.18 0.00
CA MET A 1 -15.78 8.79 1.28
C MET A 1 -14.59 9.72 1.50
N PRO A 2 -14.31 10.17 2.73
CA PRO A 2 -13.18 11.08 2.95
C PRO A 2 -11.85 10.37 2.69
N MET A 3 -10.92 11.14 2.12
CA MET A 3 -9.54 10.77 1.89
C MET A 3 -8.78 10.57 3.20
N ILE A 4 -8.00 9.49 3.33
CA ILE A 4 -7.39 9.12 4.63
C ILE A 4 -5.87 9.10 4.57
N ALA A 5 -5.30 8.83 3.41
CA ALA A 5 -3.87 8.83 3.21
C ALA A 5 -3.53 9.43 1.84
N HIS A 6 -2.57 10.34 1.84
CA HIS A 6 -1.95 10.90 0.64
C HIS A 6 -0.46 10.59 0.68
N THR A 7 0.08 10.00 -0.37
CA THR A 7 1.52 9.78 -0.49
C THR A 7 1.93 10.06 -1.91
N ALA A 8 2.86 10.99 -2.09
CA ALA A 8 3.71 11.04 -3.27
C ALA A 8 4.78 9.93 -3.11
N LEU A 9 5.14 9.25 -4.19
CA LEU A 9 6.22 8.25 -4.19
C LEU A 9 7.44 8.79 -4.93
N PRO A 10 8.65 8.78 -4.35
CA PRO A 10 9.03 8.26 -3.03
C PRO A 10 8.97 9.37 -1.94
N GLY A 11 7.84 9.49 -1.26
CA GLY A 11 7.63 10.41 -0.13
C GLY A 11 6.63 11.55 -0.43
N PRO A 12 5.80 11.96 0.55
CA PRO A 12 4.69 12.91 0.37
C PRO A 12 5.08 14.30 -0.16
N ALA A 13 6.37 14.66 -0.11
CA ALA A 13 6.91 15.94 -0.59
C ALA A 13 7.68 15.83 -1.92
N ALA A 14 7.74 14.66 -2.56
CA ALA A 14 8.50 14.47 -3.80
C ALA A 14 7.80 15.16 -4.98
N GLU A 15 8.47 16.17 -5.56
CA GLU A 15 8.03 16.81 -6.81
C GLU A 15 8.05 15.76 -7.94
N GLY A 16 6.89 15.56 -8.59
CA GLY A 16 6.73 14.50 -9.60
C GLY A 16 6.50 13.08 -9.06
N GLY A 17 6.31 12.92 -7.74
CA GLY A 17 6.02 11.62 -7.14
C GLY A 17 4.61 11.09 -7.46
N LEU A 18 4.45 9.77 -7.50
CA LEU A 18 3.13 9.15 -7.74
C LEU A 18 2.20 9.47 -6.57
N ARG A 19 1.17 10.29 -6.81
CA ARG A 19 0.18 10.69 -5.81
C ARG A 19 -0.86 9.58 -5.66
N LEU A 20 -0.63 8.68 -4.72
CA LEU A 20 -1.58 7.63 -4.40
C LEU A 20 -2.53 8.12 -3.31
N GLU A 21 -3.82 8.00 -3.60
CA GLU A 21 -4.90 8.39 -2.72
C GLU A 21 -5.65 7.18 -2.20
N SER A 22 -5.54 6.88 -0.89
CA SER A 22 -6.15 5.70 -0.30
C SER A 22 -7.43 6.04 0.49
N TYR A 23 -8.46 5.24 0.23
CA TYR A 23 -9.80 5.33 0.79
C TYR A 23 -10.12 4.06 1.58
N ARG A 24 -10.84 4.19 2.69
CA ARG A 24 -11.27 3.04 3.50
C ARG A 24 -12.24 2.15 2.73
N ILE A 25 -12.01 0.86 2.83
CA ILE A 25 -12.94 -0.21 2.45
C ILE A 25 -13.14 -1.15 3.63
N ARG A 26 -14.02 -2.15 3.47
CA ARG A 26 -14.23 -3.16 4.51
C ARG A 26 -12.91 -3.89 4.80
N HIS A 27 -12.44 -3.81 6.06
CA HIS A 27 -11.21 -4.44 6.54
C HIS A 27 -9.89 -3.99 5.86
N GLY A 28 -9.85 -2.81 5.24
CA GLY A 28 -8.59 -2.29 4.66
C GLY A 28 -8.74 -1.02 3.84
N LEU A 29 -7.88 -0.82 2.84
CA LEU A 29 -7.85 0.38 2.00
C LEU A 29 -7.90 0.05 0.50
N GLN A 30 -8.39 0.98 -0.29
CA GLN A 30 -8.33 0.95 -1.75
C GLN A 30 -7.76 2.25 -2.29
N ALA A 31 -6.97 2.19 -3.36
CA ALA A 31 -6.54 3.35 -4.11
C ALA A 31 -6.63 3.08 -5.62
N SER A 32 -6.82 4.14 -6.40
CA SER A 32 -6.84 4.09 -7.86
C SER A 32 -5.71 4.94 -8.43
N ILE A 33 -5.05 4.44 -9.46
CA ILE A 33 -3.92 5.13 -10.10
C ILE A 33 -3.78 4.73 -11.56
N THR A 34 -3.24 5.63 -12.38
CA THR A 34 -2.77 5.34 -13.74
C THR A 34 -1.27 5.57 -13.78
N LEU A 35 -0.51 4.62 -14.31
CA LEU A 35 0.95 4.73 -14.44
C LEU A 35 1.32 5.04 -15.90
N ASP A 36 2.08 6.11 -16.11
CA ASP A 36 2.53 6.53 -17.44
C ASP A 36 3.70 5.69 -17.98
N ASP A 37 3.94 5.78 -19.29
CA ASP A 37 5.02 5.07 -20.01
C ASP A 37 6.42 5.29 -19.42
N LYS A 38 6.67 6.43 -18.76
CA LYS A 38 7.95 6.73 -18.11
C LYS A 38 8.30 5.74 -16.98
N TYR A 39 7.33 4.99 -16.48
CA TYR A 39 7.51 3.96 -15.46
C TYR A 39 7.74 2.56 -16.05
N CYS A 40 7.84 2.43 -17.38
CA CYS A 40 8.12 1.17 -18.04
C CYS A 40 9.60 0.76 -17.94
N THR A 41 9.85 -0.55 -17.70
CA THR A 41 11.19 -1.14 -17.90
C THR A 41 11.41 -1.52 -19.36
N PHE A 42 10.38 -2.04 -20.00
CA PHE A 42 10.36 -2.42 -21.41
C PHE A 42 9.16 -1.75 -22.09
N PRO A 43 9.19 -1.51 -23.42
CA PRO A 43 8.05 -0.93 -24.12
C PRO A 43 6.74 -1.67 -23.79
N GLY A 44 5.78 -0.94 -23.22
CA GLY A 44 4.47 -1.47 -22.83
C GLY A 44 4.41 -2.28 -21.52
N ILE A 45 5.50 -2.35 -20.74
CA ILE A 45 5.54 -3.11 -19.47
C ILE A 45 6.06 -2.23 -18.34
N ILE A 46 5.18 -1.90 -17.39
CA ILE A 46 5.52 -1.18 -16.16
C ILE A 46 6.56 -1.96 -15.34
N ASN A 47 7.54 -1.21 -14.81
CA ASN A 47 8.60 -1.74 -13.95
C ASN A 47 8.00 -2.39 -12.68
N GLY A 48 8.38 -3.63 -12.40
CA GLY A 48 7.90 -4.36 -11.21
C GLY A 48 8.24 -3.66 -9.89
N GLY A 49 9.37 -2.94 -9.82
CA GLY A 49 9.73 -2.10 -8.67
C GLY A 49 8.73 -0.98 -8.41
N ILE A 50 8.15 -0.34 -9.45
CA ILE A 50 7.09 0.67 -9.27
C ILE A 50 5.84 0.05 -8.66
N ILE A 51 5.47 -1.15 -9.13
CA ILE A 51 4.35 -1.90 -8.55
C ILE A 51 4.63 -2.30 -7.09
N SER A 52 5.84 -2.75 -6.79
CA SER A 52 6.27 -3.05 -5.42
C SER A 52 6.21 -1.81 -4.53
N THR A 53 6.60 -0.64 -5.04
CA THR A 53 6.49 0.64 -4.31
C THR A 53 5.03 1.03 -4.04
N LEU A 54 4.09 0.73 -4.94
CA LEU A 54 2.66 0.92 -4.68
C LEU A 54 2.18 0.01 -3.54
N PHE A 55 2.57 -1.26 -3.53
CA PHE A 55 2.24 -2.18 -2.44
C PHE A 55 2.87 -1.74 -1.12
N ASP A 56 4.14 -1.34 -1.13
CA ASP A 56 4.86 -0.89 0.05
C ASP A 56 4.13 0.26 0.75
N CYS A 57 3.80 1.34 0.01
CA CYS A 57 3.13 2.49 0.59
C CYS A 57 1.67 2.23 0.96
N HIS A 58 0.91 1.56 0.09
CA HIS A 58 -0.51 1.28 0.36
C HIS A 58 -0.67 0.32 1.55
N GLY A 59 0.22 -0.68 1.65
CA GLY A 59 0.28 -1.61 2.78
C GLY A 59 0.71 -0.93 4.08
N ASN A 60 1.69 -0.03 4.03
CA ASN A 60 2.14 0.75 5.18
C ASN A 60 1.00 1.57 5.81
N TRP A 61 0.24 2.30 4.99
CA TRP A 61 -0.94 3.03 5.44
C TRP A 61 -2.02 2.12 6.01
N THR A 62 -2.24 0.97 5.37
CA THR A 62 -3.21 -0.01 5.86
C THR A 62 -2.86 -0.48 7.27
N ALA A 63 -1.57 -0.80 7.50
CA ALA A 63 -1.07 -1.18 8.80
C ALA A 63 -1.16 -0.05 9.83
N ALA A 64 -0.77 1.17 9.45
CA ALA A 64 -0.80 2.32 10.35
C ALA A 64 -2.23 2.65 10.79
N ILE A 65 -3.19 2.64 9.86
CA ILE A 65 -4.61 2.84 10.14
C ILE A 65 -5.17 1.70 11.00
N ALA A 66 -4.79 0.45 10.76
CA ALA A 66 -5.23 -0.67 11.58
C ALA A 66 -4.82 -0.52 13.05
N LEU A 67 -3.57 -0.10 13.30
CA LEU A 67 -3.10 0.17 14.66
C LEU A 67 -3.76 1.41 15.27
N MET A 68 -3.99 2.45 14.47
CA MET A 68 -4.73 3.65 14.91
C MET A 68 -6.12 3.29 15.41
N ASP A 69 -6.84 2.46 14.65
CA ASP A 69 -8.19 2.03 14.99
C ASP A 69 -8.19 1.13 16.23
N LEU A 70 -7.25 0.18 16.32
CA LEU A 70 -7.10 -0.72 17.46
C LEU A 70 -6.87 0.04 18.77
N HIS A 71 -6.03 1.08 18.73
CA HIS A 71 -5.67 1.89 19.89
C HIS A 71 -6.54 3.15 20.07
N ALA A 72 -7.53 3.36 19.20
CA ALA A 72 -8.37 4.56 19.15
C ALA A 72 -7.58 5.89 19.21
N THR A 73 -6.45 5.97 18.50
CA THR A 73 -5.60 7.16 18.51
C THR A 73 -6.05 8.20 17.48
N PRO A 74 -5.84 9.51 17.73
CA PRO A 74 -6.29 10.56 16.80
C PRO A 74 -5.46 10.63 15.50
N LYS A 75 -4.29 9.99 15.48
CA LYS A 75 -3.38 9.93 14.33
C LYS A 75 -2.76 8.53 14.21
N PRO A 76 -2.41 8.10 12.99
CA PRO A 76 -1.74 6.82 12.81
C PRO A 76 -0.31 6.83 13.37
N PRO A 77 0.16 5.72 13.95
CA PRO A 77 1.57 5.57 14.32
C PRO A 77 2.44 5.46 13.06
N LEU A 78 3.73 5.73 13.22
CA LEU A 78 4.69 5.44 12.15
C LEU A 78 4.90 3.92 12.08
N THR A 79 4.71 3.34 10.90
CA THR A 79 5.05 1.96 10.57
C THR A 79 6.15 1.93 9.51
N LEU A 80 6.95 0.88 9.50
CA LEU A 80 7.90 0.59 8.42
C LEU A 80 7.73 -0.86 7.96
N THR A 81 8.03 -1.07 6.69
CA THR A 81 8.01 -2.38 6.07
C THR A 81 9.12 -3.24 6.65
N TYR A 82 8.73 -4.39 7.18
CA TYR A 82 9.66 -5.41 7.69
C TYR A 82 9.89 -6.49 6.65
N GLU A 83 8.81 -6.95 6.00
CA GLU A 83 8.85 -7.93 4.91
C GLU A 83 7.81 -7.57 3.86
N LEU A 84 8.13 -7.80 2.58
CA LEU A 84 7.20 -7.65 1.47
C LEU A 84 7.51 -8.71 0.41
N LEU A 85 6.59 -9.63 0.18
CA LEU A 85 6.67 -10.63 -0.87
C LEU A 85 5.66 -10.29 -1.96
N VAL A 86 6.16 -9.97 -3.16
CA VAL A 86 5.34 -9.61 -4.33
C VAL A 86 5.35 -10.73 -5.36
N THR A 87 4.18 -11.11 -5.86
CA THR A 87 4.00 -12.07 -6.94
C THR A 87 3.35 -11.38 -8.14
N PHE A 88 4.07 -11.34 -9.26
CA PHE A 88 3.56 -10.80 -10.52
C PHE A 88 2.88 -11.93 -11.30
N LYS A 89 1.58 -11.78 -11.58
CA LYS A 89 0.80 -12.75 -12.35
C LYS A 89 0.84 -12.44 -13.83
N GLU A 90 0.78 -11.15 -14.18
CA GLU A 90 0.65 -10.66 -15.54
C GLU A 90 1.49 -9.38 -15.72
N PRO A 91 1.98 -9.08 -16.94
CA PRO A 91 2.57 -7.79 -17.25
C PRO A 91 1.57 -6.66 -17.00
N THR A 92 2.01 -5.59 -16.34
CA THR A 92 1.17 -4.40 -16.10
C THR A 92 1.38 -3.40 -17.25
N PRO A 93 0.35 -3.11 -18.07
CA PRO A 93 0.49 -2.13 -19.13
C PRO A 93 0.46 -0.69 -18.58
N PRO A 94 1.15 0.26 -19.22
CA PRO A 94 1.02 1.68 -18.89
C PRO A 94 -0.30 2.26 -19.41
N GLY A 95 -0.70 3.42 -18.90
CA GLY A 95 -1.84 4.21 -19.38
C GLY A 95 -3.24 3.63 -19.07
N VAL A 96 -3.32 2.51 -18.33
CA VAL A 96 -4.59 1.89 -17.95
C VAL A 96 -4.98 2.24 -16.51
N PRO A 97 -6.28 2.26 -16.18
CA PRO A 97 -6.74 2.44 -14.80
C PRO A 97 -6.39 1.21 -13.96
N LEU A 98 -5.62 1.42 -12.89
CA LEU A 98 -5.26 0.41 -11.91
C LEU A 98 -5.96 0.66 -10.58
N VAL A 99 -6.28 -0.43 -9.88
CA VAL A 99 -6.87 -0.41 -8.56
C VAL A 99 -6.04 -1.29 -7.64
N VAL A 100 -5.49 -0.72 -6.57
CA VAL A 100 -4.83 -1.45 -5.50
C VAL A 100 -5.77 -1.58 -4.31
N LYS A 101 -5.94 -2.81 -3.81
CA LYS A 101 -6.76 -3.13 -2.64
C LYS A 101 -5.86 -3.80 -1.60
N SER A 102 -6.06 -3.46 -0.34
CA SER A 102 -5.35 -4.04 0.80
C SER A 102 -6.34 -4.50 1.86
N HIS A 103 -5.98 -5.55 2.59
CA HIS A 103 -6.75 -6.07 3.72
C HIS A 103 -5.82 -6.49 4.85
N VAL A 104 -6.20 -6.15 6.08
CA VAL A 104 -5.48 -6.61 7.27
C VAL A 104 -5.81 -8.07 7.52
N THR A 105 -4.78 -8.93 7.56
CA THR A 105 -4.94 -10.36 7.83
C THR A 105 -4.59 -10.72 9.27
N ARG A 106 -3.67 -9.99 9.89
CA ARG A 106 -3.31 -10.20 11.30
C ARG A 106 -2.79 -8.92 11.94
N VAL A 107 -3.17 -8.67 13.19
CA VAL A 107 -2.57 -7.65 14.05
C VAL A 107 -1.88 -8.33 15.22
N GLN A 108 -0.61 -8.02 15.45
CA GLN A 108 0.18 -8.46 16.58
C GLN A 108 0.48 -7.24 17.44
N ASP A 109 -0.27 -7.08 18.52
CA ASP A 109 -0.15 -5.97 19.47
C ASP A 109 0.67 -6.39 20.70
N VAL A 110 1.89 -6.92 20.47
CA VAL A 110 2.74 -7.40 21.56
C VAL A 110 3.79 -6.33 21.89
N GLN A 111 3.73 -5.84 23.13
CA GLN A 111 4.71 -4.96 23.76
C GLN A 111 5.57 -5.73 24.79
N GLU A 112 5.99 -6.95 24.48
CA GLU A 112 7.04 -7.60 25.26
C GLU A 112 8.37 -6.88 25.02
N ALA A 113 9.20 -6.75 26.06
CA ALA A 113 10.48 -6.06 25.99
C ALA A 113 11.35 -6.65 24.85
N GLY A 114 11.42 -5.93 23.73
CA GLY A 114 12.19 -6.32 22.54
C GLY A 114 11.35 -6.59 21.27
N GLN A 115 10.03 -6.79 21.36
CA GLN A 115 9.17 -6.97 20.18
C GLN A 115 8.39 -5.68 19.84
N LYS A 116 8.24 -5.41 18.53
CA LYS A 116 7.47 -4.26 18.02
C LYS A 116 6.13 -4.76 17.50
N ALA A 117 5.05 -4.03 17.81
CA ALA A 117 3.73 -4.29 17.23
C ALA A 117 3.82 -4.34 15.70
N GLY A 118 3.10 -5.29 15.09
CA GLY A 118 3.16 -5.57 13.66
C GLY A 118 1.81 -5.90 13.06
N VAL A 119 1.62 -5.55 11.80
CA VAL A 119 0.40 -5.85 11.03
C VAL A 119 0.80 -6.59 9.77
N GLN A 120 0.10 -7.69 9.50
CA GLN A 120 0.16 -8.41 8.24
C GLN A 120 -0.95 -7.90 7.32
N VAL A 121 -0.59 -7.60 6.07
CA VAL A 121 -1.48 -7.02 5.08
C VAL A 121 -1.36 -7.79 3.78
N ASP A 122 -2.50 -8.24 3.27
CA ASP A 122 -2.64 -8.82 1.93
C ASP A 122 -3.04 -7.72 0.95
N MET A 123 -2.42 -7.71 -0.22
CA MET A 123 -2.63 -6.67 -1.23
C MET A 123 -2.78 -7.26 -2.62
N LYS A 124 -3.61 -6.63 -3.44
CA LYS A 124 -3.85 -7.03 -4.83
C LYS A 124 -3.92 -5.81 -5.72
N LEU A 125 -3.32 -5.91 -6.90
CA LEU A 125 -3.37 -4.93 -7.96
C LEU A 125 -4.20 -5.46 -9.12
N TYR A 126 -5.18 -4.67 -9.52
CA TYR A 126 -6.09 -4.99 -10.61
C TYR A 126 -5.98 -3.95 -11.73
N GLN A 127 -6.16 -4.40 -12.97
CA GLN A 127 -6.58 -3.52 -14.07
C GLN A 127 -8.10 -3.44 -14.09
N ALA A 128 -8.66 -2.24 -14.06
CA ALA A 128 -10.08 -2.04 -14.28
C ALA A 128 -10.41 -2.14 -15.78
N MET A 129 -11.36 -3.02 -16.13
CA MET A 129 -11.79 -3.31 -17.50
C MET A 129 -13.31 -3.24 -17.62
N GLY A 130 -13.86 -2.04 -17.45
CA GLY A 130 -15.32 -1.82 -17.44
C GLY A 130 -15.98 -2.52 -16.25
N ALA A 131 -16.77 -3.57 -16.51
CA ALA A 131 -17.45 -4.34 -15.47
C ALA A 131 -16.58 -5.45 -14.82
N HIS A 132 -15.37 -5.67 -15.34
CA HIS A 132 -14.47 -6.71 -14.86
C HIS A 132 -13.15 -6.14 -14.34
N GLU A 133 -12.49 -6.89 -13.47
CA GLU A 133 -11.15 -6.61 -12.97
C GLU A 133 -10.21 -7.76 -13.34
N LYS A 134 -9.02 -7.46 -13.87
CA LYS A 134 -7.97 -8.46 -14.13
C LYS A 134 -6.90 -8.35 -13.06
N LEU A 135 -6.61 -9.43 -12.33
CA LEU A 135 -5.54 -9.47 -11.34
C LEU A 135 -4.17 -9.44 -12.04
N LEU A 136 -3.34 -8.46 -11.71
CA LEU A 136 -2.01 -8.29 -12.30
C LEU A 136 -0.89 -8.73 -11.35
N ALA A 137 -1.02 -8.39 -10.07
CA ALA A 137 -0.05 -8.74 -9.04
C ALA A 137 -0.72 -8.83 -7.67
N GLU A 138 -0.08 -9.55 -6.76
CA GLU A 138 -0.48 -9.63 -5.35
C GLU A 138 0.74 -9.57 -4.45
N ALA A 139 0.54 -9.15 -3.21
CA ALA A 139 1.61 -9.06 -2.23
C ALA A 139 1.13 -9.41 -0.82
N ASN A 140 2.02 -9.99 -0.04
CA ASN A 140 1.87 -10.16 1.41
C ASN A 140 2.96 -9.34 2.09
N GLY A 141 2.58 -8.45 3.00
CA GLY A 141 3.50 -7.57 3.70
C GLY A 141 3.38 -7.66 5.22
N ILE A 142 4.50 -7.51 5.91
CA ILE A 142 4.56 -7.30 7.36
C ILE A 142 5.09 -5.91 7.63
N PHE A 143 4.31 -5.11 8.35
CA PHE A 143 4.64 -3.73 8.68
C PHE A 143 4.71 -3.57 10.20
N LYS A 144 5.81 -3.02 10.72
CA LYS A 144 6.06 -2.89 12.16
C LYS A 144 6.02 -1.43 12.60
N LYS A 145 5.38 -1.16 13.73
CA LYS A 145 5.37 0.15 14.38
C LYS A 145 6.79 0.55 14.80
N VAL A 146 7.17 1.80 14.59
CA VAL A 146 8.49 2.32 14.93
C VAL A 146 8.43 3.24 16.14
N GLY A 147 8.83 2.71 17.30
CA GLY A 147 9.12 3.50 18.51
C GLY A 147 7.99 4.46 18.94
N ALA A 148 8.38 5.56 19.59
CA ALA A 148 7.46 6.62 20.03
C ALA A 148 7.18 7.69 18.94
N LEU A 149 7.85 7.60 17.78
CA LEU A 149 7.62 8.53 16.68
C LEU A 149 6.24 8.29 16.04
N ARG A 150 5.55 9.38 15.74
CA ARG A 150 4.24 9.38 15.08
C ARG A 150 4.42 9.73 13.60
N ALA A 151 3.59 9.17 12.73
CA ALA A 151 3.53 9.61 11.34
C ALA A 151 3.11 11.09 11.31
N LEU A 152 3.75 11.88 10.43
CA LEU A 152 3.57 13.33 10.32
C LEU A 152 2.14 13.70 9.89
#